data_AF-A0A3D4A0Z4-F1
#
_entry.id   AF-A0A3D4A0Z4-F1
#
_cell.length_a   1.000
_cell.length_b   1.000
_cell.length_c   1.000
_cell.angle_alpha   90.00
_cell.angle_beta   90.00
_cell.angle_gamma   90.00
#
_symmetry.space_group_name_H-M   'P 1'
#
loop_
_entity.id
_entity.type
_entity.pdbx_description
1 polymer ?
#
loop_
_entity_poly.entity_id
_entity_poly.type
_entity_poly.pdbx_seq_one_letter_code
_entity_poly.pdbx_strand_id
1 'polypeptide(L)'
;QGTRLGFDHPKGMYPIGELSERSLFQFVTDKIKALSSKYGYCVPLFIMTSPPVHDDTVKFFVENSNFGLSEDQLFFFCQGTMPAVDQTNGKILMQSKSELCLSPNGHGGMLSALKDSGILVWCREHNISTLFYSQIDNPLSQIGDPLLLGVHRLSDADVSMQVIEKQHADDRTGNVVLIDDITQMIEYSEMPGELAAQTTTNTNGEEKLRFWASNIAVHTFSTDFLLRMSEDADALPFHLAAKTVRCLENGELVSPTVPNAYKFEQFIFDLLPHAQNTMVVEVERSVAFAPVKNAPEATFSTVATSRATMNELYHRWLTETGCKVNDSAVVEINARFALDQAQLQLRELPEQIDADTYFQL
;
A
#
# COMPACT_ATOMS: atom_id res chain seq x y z
N GLN A 1 10.90 4.23 -4.43
CA GLN A 1 11.68 3.92 -5.65
C GLN A 1 11.16 2.64 -6.29
N GLY A 2 11.18 2.54 -7.62
CA GLY A 2 10.74 1.35 -8.39
C GLY A 2 11.83 0.31 -8.65
N THR A 3 13.00 0.41 -8.01
CA THR A 3 14.22 -0.36 -8.34
C THR A 3 14.04 -1.88 -8.37
N ARG A 4 13.24 -2.46 -7.47
CA ARG A 4 12.94 -3.92 -7.48
C ARG A 4 12.18 -4.40 -8.73
N LEU A 5 11.54 -3.49 -9.46
CA LEU A 5 10.84 -3.74 -10.71
C LEU A 5 11.76 -3.55 -11.94
N GLY A 6 13.02 -3.15 -11.74
CA GLY A 6 13.87 -2.67 -12.84
C GLY A 6 13.37 -1.36 -13.44
N PHE A 7 12.65 -0.55 -12.66
CA PHE A 7 12.08 0.72 -13.09
C PHE A 7 12.78 1.89 -12.40
N ASP A 8 13.38 2.77 -13.19
CA ASP A 8 14.23 3.87 -12.71
C ASP A 8 13.45 5.05 -12.11
N HIS A 9 12.12 5.03 -12.24
CA HIS A 9 11.23 6.08 -11.77
C HIS A 9 10.51 5.71 -10.45
N PRO A 10 9.85 6.68 -9.79
CA PRO A 10 8.90 6.40 -8.72
C PRO A 10 7.93 5.27 -9.11
N LYS A 11 7.70 4.30 -8.22
CA LYS A 11 6.87 3.12 -8.52
C LYS A 11 5.47 3.50 -9.03
N GLY A 12 4.87 4.55 -8.49
CA GLY A 12 3.54 5.01 -8.91
C GLY A 12 3.46 5.44 -10.38
N MET A 13 4.58 5.76 -11.03
CA MET A 13 4.63 6.09 -12.46
C MET A 13 4.59 4.85 -13.37
N TYR A 14 4.67 3.63 -12.81
CA TYR A 14 4.73 2.40 -13.60
C TYR A 14 3.41 2.19 -14.38
N PRO A 15 3.45 1.97 -15.72
CA PRO A 15 2.28 1.76 -16.57
C PRO A 15 1.69 0.36 -16.35
N ILE A 16 0.83 0.23 -15.35
CA ILE A 16 0.28 -1.07 -14.94
C ILE A 16 -0.90 -1.51 -15.81
N GLY A 17 -1.66 -0.56 -16.37
CA GLY A 17 -2.73 -0.85 -17.32
C GLY A 17 -2.21 -1.61 -18.53
N GLU A 18 -2.86 -2.70 -18.89
CA GLU A 18 -2.42 -3.55 -20.01
C GLU A 18 -2.86 -2.99 -21.36
N LEU A 19 -4.07 -2.43 -21.42
CA LEU A 19 -4.62 -1.84 -22.65
C LEU A 19 -4.46 -0.33 -22.65
N SER A 20 -4.63 0.29 -21.50
CA SER A 20 -4.63 1.76 -21.37
C SER A 20 -3.26 2.38 -21.11
N GLU A 21 -2.27 1.56 -20.74
CA GLU A 21 -0.96 1.98 -20.22
C GLU A 21 -1.02 2.96 -19.02
N ARG A 22 -2.18 3.09 -18.37
CA ARG A 22 -2.36 3.96 -17.20
C ARG A 22 -1.38 3.59 -16.09
N SER A 23 -0.79 4.61 -15.49
CA SER A 23 0.12 4.45 -14.35
C SER A 23 -0.61 4.01 -13.08
N LEU A 24 0.12 3.43 -12.11
CA LEU A 24 -0.44 3.16 -10.78
C LEU A 24 -1.04 4.41 -10.12
N PHE A 25 -0.41 5.57 -10.27
CA PHE A 25 -0.97 6.84 -9.82
C PHE A 25 -2.29 7.15 -10.51
N GLN A 26 -2.39 6.94 -11.82
CA GLN A 26 -3.63 7.18 -12.55
C GLN A 26 -4.75 6.24 -12.08
N PHE A 27 -4.46 4.96 -11.80
CA PHE A 27 -5.43 4.03 -11.19
C PHE A 27 -5.98 4.55 -9.85
N VAL A 28 -5.12 5.11 -8.99
CA VAL A 28 -5.53 5.71 -7.71
C VAL A 28 -6.37 6.97 -7.93
N THR A 29 -5.91 7.90 -8.78
CA THR A 29 -6.63 9.17 -9.03
C THR A 29 -7.99 8.94 -9.70
N ASP A 30 -8.11 7.96 -10.61
CA ASP A 30 -9.39 7.60 -11.23
C ASP A 30 -10.39 7.08 -10.19
N LYS A 31 -9.95 6.27 -9.20
CA LYS A 31 -10.78 5.84 -8.07
C LYS A 31 -11.21 7.01 -7.19
N ILE A 32 -10.30 7.91 -6.85
CA ILE A 32 -10.59 9.12 -6.06
C ILE A 32 -11.62 10.01 -6.77
N LYS A 33 -11.50 10.19 -8.09
CA LYS A 33 -12.46 10.96 -8.89
C LYS A 33 -13.81 10.28 -8.98
N ALA A 34 -13.83 8.95 -9.17
CA ALA A 34 -15.06 8.17 -9.17
C ALA A 34 -15.79 8.24 -7.82
N LEU A 35 -15.07 8.10 -6.71
CA LEU A 35 -15.61 8.28 -5.35
C LEU A 35 -16.17 9.70 -5.16
N SER A 36 -15.40 10.71 -5.56
CA SER A 36 -15.81 12.10 -5.41
C SER A 36 -17.09 12.39 -6.18
N SER A 37 -17.22 11.86 -7.39
CA SER A 37 -18.44 11.95 -8.20
C SER A 37 -19.60 11.15 -7.61
N LYS A 38 -19.34 9.94 -7.09
CA LYS A 38 -20.37 9.04 -6.52
C LYS A 38 -21.04 9.65 -5.30
N TYR A 39 -20.26 10.29 -4.43
CA TYR A 39 -20.74 10.84 -3.17
C TYR A 39 -20.94 12.36 -3.17
N GLY A 40 -20.62 13.05 -4.27
CA GLY A 40 -20.75 14.50 -4.38
C GLY A 40 -19.84 15.26 -3.41
N TYR A 41 -18.70 14.68 -3.03
CA TYR A 41 -17.76 15.24 -2.06
C TYR A 41 -16.34 15.20 -2.62
N CYS A 42 -15.54 16.24 -2.40
CA CYS A 42 -14.14 16.26 -2.82
C CYS A 42 -13.32 15.38 -1.86
N VAL A 43 -12.95 14.16 -2.29
CA VAL A 43 -12.15 13.24 -1.48
C VAL A 43 -10.67 13.64 -1.57
N PRO A 44 -10.02 14.12 -0.50
CA PRO A 44 -8.62 14.52 -0.55
C PRO A 44 -7.70 13.33 -0.76
N LEU A 45 -6.62 13.54 -1.51
CA LEU A 45 -5.56 12.58 -1.77
C LEU A 45 -4.24 13.13 -1.22
N PHE A 46 -3.73 12.47 -0.17
CA PHE A 46 -2.42 12.75 0.40
C PHE A 46 -1.42 11.75 -0.14
N ILE A 47 -0.37 12.23 -0.81
CA ILE A 47 0.68 11.40 -1.40
C ILE A 47 1.98 11.61 -0.61
N MET A 48 2.34 10.59 0.18
CA MET A 48 3.63 10.54 0.83
C MET A 48 4.71 10.06 -0.14
N THR A 49 5.79 10.82 -0.27
CA THR A 49 6.98 10.44 -1.05
C THR A 49 8.19 10.26 -0.14
N SER A 50 9.30 9.75 -0.70
CA SER A 50 10.62 9.88 -0.09
C SER A 50 11.47 10.91 -0.82
N PRO A 51 12.52 11.48 -0.19
CA PRO A 51 13.31 12.52 -0.83
C PRO A 51 13.85 12.15 -2.22
N PRO A 52 14.36 10.91 -2.46
CA PRO A 52 14.87 10.54 -3.78
C PRO A 52 13.83 10.46 -4.91
N VAL A 53 12.53 10.54 -4.61
CA VAL A 53 11.45 10.39 -5.61
C VAL A 53 10.44 11.54 -5.56
N HIS A 54 10.62 12.52 -4.66
CA HIS A 54 9.65 13.59 -4.42
C HIS A 54 9.46 14.45 -5.67
N ASP A 55 10.55 15.04 -6.17
CA ASP A 55 10.51 15.97 -7.29
C ASP A 55 9.98 15.31 -8.57
N ASP A 56 10.44 14.08 -8.87
CA ASP A 56 9.95 13.30 -10.02
C ASP A 56 8.45 12.99 -9.90
N THR A 57 7.97 12.69 -8.69
CA THR A 57 6.54 12.42 -8.46
C THR A 57 5.72 13.68 -8.68
N VAL A 58 6.10 14.81 -8.07
CA VAL A 58 5.39 16.08 -8.21
C VAL A 58 5.38 16.52 -9.68
N LYS A 59 6.54 16.46 -10.34
CA LYS A 59 6.66 16.78 -11.76
C LYS A 59 5.74 15.92 -12.63
N PHE A 60 5.70 14.61 -12.39
CA PHE A 60 4.83 13.70 -13.14
C PHE A 60 3.36 14.06 -13.01
N PHE A 61 2.89 14.43 -11.82
CA PHE A 61 1.51 14.89 -11.64
C PHE A 61 1.25 16.20 -12.40
N VAL A 62 2.14 17.18 -12.31
CA VAL A 62 2.02 18.47 -13.03
C VAL A 62 1.96 18.25 -14.55
N GLU A 63 2.86 17.43 -15.10
CA GLU A 63 2.90 17.11 -16.54
C GLU A 63 1.62 16.42 -17.01
N ASN A 64 0.95 15.68 -16.14
CA ASN A 64 -0.33 15.03 -16.41
C ASN A 64 -1.55 15.85 -15.93
N SER A 65 -1.39 17.16 -15.74
CA SER A 65 -2.46 18.08 -15.28
C SER A 65 -3.16 17.58 -14.01
N ASN A 66 -2.37 17.07 -13.06
CA ASN A 66 -2.81 16.46 -11.79
C ASN A 66 -3.85 15.34 -11.97
N PHE A 67 -3.88 14.69 -13.14
CA PHE A 67 -4.91 13.72 -13.54
C PHE A 67 -6.34 14.28 -13.42
N GLY A 68 -6.49 15.61 -13.47
CA GLY A 68 -7.74 16.33 -13.29
C GLY A 68 -8.27 16.35 -11.84
N LEU A 69 -7.42 16.15 -10.84
CA LEU A 69 -7.71 16.54 -9.45
C LEU A 69 -7.47 18.05 -9.29
N SER A 70 -8.26 18.71 -8.44
CA SER A 70 -8.07 20.11 -8.09
C SER A 70 -6.92 20.30 -7.10
N GLU A 71 -6.38 21.52 -7.01
CA GLU A 71 -5.25 21.84 -6.14
C GLU A 71 -5.58 21.66 -4.65
N ASP A 72 -6.85 21.88 -4.25
CA ASP A 72 -7.35 21.65 -2.89
C ASP A 72 -7.65 20.17 -2.58
N GLN A 73 -7.52 19.30 -3.58
CA GLN A 73 -7.73 17.86 -3.44
C GLN A 73 -6.42 17.07 -3.35
N LEU A 74 -5.29 17.63 -3.79
CA LEU A 74 -4.03 16.89 -3.98
C LEU A 74 -2.91 17.49 -3.13
N PHE A 75 -2.41 16.70 -2.19
CA PHE A 75 -1.38 17.13 -1.24
C PHE A 75 -0.17 16.21 -1.34
N PHE A 76 1.00 16.80 -1.61
CA PHE A 76 2.27 16.08 -1.53
C PHE A 76 2.98 16.41 -0.24
N PHE A 77 3.51 15.37 0.42
CA PHE A 77 4.35 15.53 1.59
C PHE A 77 5.46 14.49 1.56
N CYS A 78 6.60 14.81 2.17
CA CYS A 78 7.79 13.99 2.08
C CYS A 78 8.15 13.43 3.45
N GLN A 79 8.36 12.11 3.53
CA GLN A 79 8.80 11.48 4.77
C GLN A 79 10.27 11.80 5.07
N GLY A 80 10.63 11.69 6.35
CA GLY A 80 11.98 11.88 6.82
C GLY A 80 12.96 10.79 6.36
N THR A 81 14.20 10.95 6.77
CA THR A 81 15.27 9.98 6.53
C THR A 81 16.07 9.74 7.79
N MET A 82 16.64 8.55 7.91
CA MET A 82 17.60 8.19 8.95
C MET A 82 18.98 7.92 8.37
N PRO A 83 20.06 8.28 9.08
CA PRO A 83 21.41 7.88 8.69
C PRO A 83 21.60 6.38 8.86
N ALA A 84 22.27 5.76 7.89
CA ALA A 84 22.80 4.41 8.05
C ALA A 84 24.00 4.43 9.01
N VAL A 85 24.09 3.42 9.87
CA VAL A 85 25.19 3.28 10.84
C VAL A 85 25.98 2.01 10.59
N ASP A 86 27.29 2.09 10.77
CA ASP A 86 28.22 0.96 10.70
C ASP A 86 27.86 -0.11 11.74
N GLN A 87 27.78 -1.37 11.31
CA GLN A 87 27.38 -2.48 12.20
C GLN A 87 28.39 -2.80 13.31
N THR A 88 29.66 -2.46 13.11
CA THR A 88 30.74 -2.81 14.03
C THR A 88 30.99 -1.70 15.04
N ASN A 89 31.00 -0.45 14.59
CA ASN A 89 31.41 0.69 15.41
C ASN A 89 30.28 1.71 15.68
N GLY A 90 29.10 1.53 15.08
CA GLY A 90 27.92 2.38 15.31
C GLY A 90 28.04 3.80 14.75
N LYS A 91 29.11 4.13 14.01
CA LYS A 91 29.27 5.47 13.41
C LYS A 91 28.36 5.64 12.22
N ILE A 92 27.92 6.87 12.00
CA ILE A 92 27.18 7.25 10.79
C ILE A 92 28.06 7.05 9.57
N LEU A 93 27.49 6.39 8.55
CA LEU A 93 28.15 6.18 7.27
C LEU A 93 28.07 7.43 6.40
N MET A 94 29.17 7.71 5.71
CA MET A 94 29.30 8.82 4.78
C MET A 94 29.14 8.30 3.35
N GLN A 95 28.31 8.94 2.53
CA GLN A 95 28.19 8.65 1.10
C GLN A 95 29.34 9.31 0.32
N SER A 96 29.74 10.50 0.75
CA SER A 96 30.85 11.27 0.21
C SER A 96 31.52 12.07 1.34
N LYS A 97 32.55 12.88 1.04
CA LYS A 97 33.21 13.72 2.07
C LYS A 97 32.27 14.75 2.72
N SER A 98 31.14 15.04 2.10
CA SER A 98 30.19 16.08 2.54
C SER A 98 28.75 15.57 2.69
N GLU A 99 28.48 14.29 2.47
CA GLU A 99 27.12 13.74 2.46
C GLU A 99 27.04 12.46 3.28
N LEU A 100 25.94 12.32 4.02
CA LEU A 100 25.63 11.12 4.80
C LEU A 100 24.97 10.06 3.92
N CYS A 101 25.16 8.79 4.26
CA CYS A 101 24.33 7.71 3.73
C CYS A 101 22.94 7.77 4.40
N LEU A 102 21.96 8.39 3.73
CA LEU A 102 20.59 8.49 4.23
C LEU A 102 19.68 7.43 3.59
N SER A 103 18.69 6.97 4.35
CA SER A 103 17.57 6.17 3.83
C SER A 103 16.24 6.64 4.38
N PRO A 104 15.13 6.47 3.65
CA PRO A 104 13.81 6.75 4.19
C PRO A 104 13.57 5.98 5.49
N ASN A 105 12.86 6.60 6.44
CA ASN A 105 12.66 6.09 7.80
C ASN A 105 11.54 5.03 7.93
N GLY A 106 11.27 4.27 6.87
CA GLY A 106 10.18 3.27 6.83
C GLY A 106 8.79 3.88 6.67
N HIS A 107 7.78 3.03 6.43
CA HIS A 107 6.41 3.50 6.18
C HIS A 107 5.70 4.03 7.43
N GLY A 108 6.19 3.71 8.64
CA GLY A 108 5.76 4.35 9.88
C GLY A 108 6.17 5.82 9.97
N GLY A 109 7.21 6.24 9.24
CA GLY A 109 7.58 7.65 9.08
C GLY A 109 6.46 8.54 8.51
N MET A 110 5.38 7.93 8.03
CA MET A 110 4.12 8.58 7.70
C MET A 110 3.58 9.44 8.86
N LEU A 111 3.63 8.96 10.10
CA LEU A 111 3.02 9.67 11.23
C LEU A 111 3.67 11.03 11.48
N SER A 112 5.00 11.07 11.53
CA SER A 112 5.75 12.33 11.66
C SER A 112 5.58 13.21 10.43
N ALA A 113 5.62 12.63 9.22
CA ALA A 113 5.45 13.37 7.99
C ALA A 113 4.05 14.02 7.87
N LEU A 114 2.98 13.36 8.33
CA LEU A 114 1.63 13.93 8.39
C LEU A 114 1.54 15.07 9.43
N LYS A 115 2.22 14.94 10.57
CA LYS A 115 2.29 15.99 11.60
C LYS A 115 3.04 17.22 11.08
N ASP A 116 4.25 17.02 10.58
CA ASP A 116 5.16 18.08 10.17
C ASP A 116 4.64 18.87 8.96
N SER A 117 3.88 18.21 8.08
CA SER A 117 3.20 18.86 6.94
C SER A 117 1.90 19.57 7.32
N GLY A 118 1.45 19.46 8.57
CA GLY A 118 0.18 20.02 9.04
C GLY A 118 -1.06 19.29 8.54
N ILE A 119 -0.92 18.16 7.85
CA ILE A 119 -2.06 17.40 7.29
C ILE A 119 -3.02 16.94 8.39
N LEU A 120 -2.52 16.46 9.54
CA LEU A 120 -3.40 16.04 10.63
C LEU A 120 -4.25 17.20 11.18
N VAL A 121 -3.66 18.40 11.27
CA VAL A 121 -4.37 19.62 11.68
C VAL A 121 -5.40 20.01 10.62
N TRP A 122 -5.00 20.00 9.35
CA TRP A 122 -5.89 20.27 8.23
C TRP A 122 -7.09 19.31 8.20
N CYS A 123 -6.87 18.01 8.38
CA CYS A 123 -7.95 17.01 8.47
C CYS A 123 -8.95 17.36 9.56
N ARG A 124 -8.46 17.70 10.77
CA ARG A 124 -9.32 18.11 11.89
C ARG A 124 -10.11 19.39 11.57
N GLU A 125 -9.49 20.39 10.96
CA GLU A 125 -10.16 21.64 10.56
C GLU A 125 -11.22 21.44 9.47
N HIS A 126 -11.04 20.42 8.63
CA HIS A 126 -11.97 20.06 7.55
C HIS A 126 -12.95 18.93 7.94
N ASN A 127 -13.02 18.59 9.24
CA ASN A 127 -13.89 17.53 9.78
C ASN A 127 -13.69 16.15 9.12
N ILE A 128 -12.47 15.87 8.68
CA ILE A 128 -12.06 14.54 8.21
C ILE A 128 -11.72 13.74 9.46
N SER A 129 -12.61 12.81 9.81
CA SER A 129 -12.43 11.96 11.01
C SER A 129 -11.62 10.71 10.72
N THR A 130 -11.46 10.33 9.45
CA THR A 130 -10.95 9.01 9.06
C THR A 130 -10.00 9.13 7.87
N LEU A 131 -8.82 8.53 7.98
CA LEU A 131 -7.85 8.42 6.90
C LEU A 131 -7.76 6.97 6.42
N PHE A 132 -7.96 6.76 5.13
CA PHE A 132 -7.66 5.50 4.46
C PHE A 132 -6.22 5.53 3.95
N TYR A 133 -5.44 4.51 4.29
CA TYR A 133 -4.05 4.34 3.89
C TYR A 133 -3.91 3.06 3.06
N SER A 134 -3.19 3.16 1.95
CA SER A 134 -2.72 2.00 1.20
C SER A 134 -1.36 2.23 0.55
N GLN A 135 -0.66 1.15 0.23
CA GLN A 135 0.57 1.21 -0.56
C GLN A 135 0.26 1.30 -2.06
N ILE A 136 1.02 2.14 -2.77
CA ILE A 136 0.85 2.41 -4.20
C ILE A 136 1.04 1.18 -5.11
N ASP A 137 1.59 0.08 -4.58
CA ASP A 137 1.95 -1.08 -5.40
C ASP A 137 0.82 -2.07 -5.67
N ASN A 138 -0.37 -1.84 -5.09
CA ASN A 138 -1.53 -2.69 -5.28
C ASN A 138 -2.63 -1.94 -6.09
N PRO A 139 -2.75 -2.17 -7.42
CA PRO A 139 -3.80 -1.54 -8.23
C PRO A 139 -5.21 -1.98 -7.83
N LEU A 140 -5.37 -3.12 -7.15
CA LEU A 140 -6.67 -3.62 -6.65
C LEU A 140 -7.03 -3.09 -5.26
N SER A 141 -6.22 -2.23 -4.65
CA SER A 141 -6.57 -1.62 -3.35
C SER A 141 -7.96 -0.99 -3.42
N GLN A 142 -8.85 -1.39 -2.51
CA GLN A 142 -10.24 -0.95 -2.47
C GLN A 142 -10.35 0.42 -1.79
N ILE A 143 -9.75 1.43 -2.43
CA ILE A 143 -9.74 2.81 -1.95
C ILE A 143 -11.18 3.27 -1.73
N GLY A 144 -11.45 3.74 -0.52
CA GLY A 144 -12.77 4.24 -0.15
C GLY A 144 -13.85 3.15 -0.01
N ASP A 145 -13.46 1.89 0.25
CA ASP A 145 -14.41 0.80 0.48
C ASP A 145 -15.41 1.15 1.59
N PRO A 146 -16.72 1.30 1.28
CA PRO A 146 -17.73 1.63 2.27
C PRO A 146 -17.90 0.55 3.34
N LEU A 147 -17.57 -0.72 3.06
CA LEU A 147 -17.65 -1.78 4.06
C LEU A 147 -16.58 -1.61 5.12
N LEU A 148 -15.30 -1.48 4.72
CA LEU A 148 -14.21 -1.20 5.66
C LEU A 148 -14.44 0.10 6.45
N LEU A 149 -14.79 1.20 5.76
CA LEU A 149 -15.05 2.49 6.42
C LEU A 149 -16.27 2.43 7.35
N GLY A 150 -17.31 1.69 6.96
CA GLY A 150 -18.50 1.46 7.77
C GLY A 150 -18.19 0.67 9.03
N VAL A 151 -17.46 -0.45 8.91
CA VAL A 151 -17.01 -1.25 10.06
C VAL A 151 -16.15 -0.41 11.00
N HIS A 152 -15.19 0.34 10.46
CA HIS A 152 -14.33 1.24 11.24
C HIS A 152 -15.17 2.23 12.07
N ARG A 153 -16.15 2.89 11.44
CA ARG A 153 -16.96 3.92 12.08
C ARG A 153 -17.96 3.34 13.08
N LEU A 154 -18.64 2.25 12.74
CA LEU A 154 -19.66 1.61 13.59
C LEU A 154 -19.05 0.96 14.83
N SER A 155 -17.78 0.57 14.75
CA SER A 155 -17.04 -0.04 15.85
C SER A 155 -16.27 0.95 16.72
N ASP A 156 -16.33 2.25 16.40
CA ASP A 156 -15.51 3.28 17.02
C ASP A 156 -14.03 2.88 17.08
N ALA A 157 -13.53 2.35 15.95
CA ALA A 157 -12.18 1.80 15.86
C ALA A 157 -11.14 2.94 15.75
N ASP A 158 -10.04 2.81 16.48
CA ASP A 158 -8.86 3.65 16.29
C ASP A 158 -8.13 3.25 14.99
N VAL A 159 -8.02 1.94 14.76
CA VAL A 159 -7.40 1.35 13.57
C VAL A 159 -8.26 0.20 13.03
N SER A 160 -8.53 0.21 11.74
CA SER A 160 -9.05 -0.96 11.03
C SER A 160 -8.08 -1.38 9.94
N MET A 161 -8.08 -2.64 9.55
CA MET A 161 -7.24 -3.11 8.45
C MET A 161 -7.95 -4.19 7.63
N GLN A 162 -7.58 -4.26 6.36
CA GLN A 162 -7.95 -5.40 5.53
C GLN A 162 -6.84 -6.45 5.58
N VAL A 163 -7.26 -7.71 5.65
CA VAL A 163 -6.39 -8.88 5.56
C VAL A 163 -6.91 -9.83 4.50
N ILE A 164 -6.03 -10.68 4.00
CA ILE A 164 -6.42 -11.80 3.12
C ILE A 164 -6.02 -13.10 3.79
N GLU A 165 -6.69 -14.19 3.39
CA GLU A 165 -6.25 -15.53 3.78
C GLU A 165 -4.87 -15.84 3.19
N LYS A 166 -3.95 -16.20 4.09
CA LYS A 166 -2.62 -16.71 3.78
C LYS A 166 -2.74 -18.10 3.18
N GLN A 167 -2.13 -18.32 2.01
CA GLN A 167 -2.26 -19.58 1.28
C GLN A 167 -1.15 -20.56 1.65
N HIS A 168 0.04 -20.04 1.93
CA HIS A 168 1.20 -20.85 2.30
C HIS A 168 1.94 -20.27 3.48
N ALA A 169 2.50 -21.14 4.34
CA ALA A 169 3.22 -20.74 5.54
C ALA A 169 4.41 -19.80 5.24
N ASP A 170 5.04 -19.96 4.07
CA ASP A 170 6.19 -19.19 3.58
C ASP A 170 5.81 -17.91 2.81
N ASP A 171 4.52 -17.56 2.72
CA ASP A 171 4.07 -16.28 2.19
C ASP A 171 4.73 -15.12 2.95
N ARG A 172 5.46 -14.25 2.22
CA ARG A 172 6.22 -13.11 2.77
C ARG A 172 5.32 -11.92 3.08
N THR A 173 4.41 -12.11 4.00
CA THR A 173 3.45 -11.11 4.49
C THR A 173 3.45 -11.08 6.01
N GLY A 174 3.32 -9.87 6.58
CA GLY A 174 3.08 -9.72 8.02
C GLY A 174 1.74 -10.36 8.41
N ASN A 175 1.66 -10.88 9.63
CA ASN A 175 0.50 -11.59 10.15
C ASN A 175 -0.10 -10.80 11.30
N VAL A 176 -1.40 -10.51 11.20
CA VAL A 176 -2.13 -9.87 12.28
C VAL A 176 -2.44 -10.91 13.35
N VAL A 177 -2.10 -10.59 14.61
CA VAL A 177 -2.23 -11.50 15.74
C VAL A 177 -2.76 -10.80 16.97
N LEU A 178 -3.24 -11.58 17.92
CA LEU A 178 -3.46 -11.14 19.30
C LEU A 178 -2.32 -11.68 20.17
N ILE A 179 -1.65 -10.79 20.87
CA ILE A 179 -0.66 -11.12 21.91
C ILE A 179 -1.13 -10.41 23.18
N ASP A 180 -1.42 -11.18 24.22
CA ASP A 180 -1.98 -10.67 25.49
C ASP A 180 -3.23 -9.79 25.27
N ASP A 181 -4.14 -10.26 24.41
CA ASP A 181 -5.38 -9.57 23.97
C ASP A 181 -5.17 -8.22 23.25
N ILE A 182 -3.93 -7.89 22.90
CA ILE A 182 -3.58 -6.69 22.12
C ILE A 182 -3.33 -7.10 20.67
N THR A 183 -3.97 -6.38 19.74
CA THR A 183 -3.75 -6.55 18.30
C THR A 183 -2.35 -6.06 17.93
N GLN A 184 -1.57 -6.93 17.30
CA GLN A 184 -0.21 -6.65 16.85
C GLN A 184 0.01 -7.21 15.44
N MET A 185 1.15 -6.84 14.86
CA MET A 185 1.65 -7.41 13.61
C MET A 185 2.96 -8.13 13.88
N ILE A 186 3.07 -9.36 13.41
CA ILE A 186 4.36 -10.06 13.34
C ILE A 186 4.80 -10.06 11.88
N GLU A 187 5.91 -9.38 11.57
CA GLU A 187 6.47 -9.42 10.22
C GLU A 187 7.00 -10.80 9.86
N TYR A 188 6.96 -11.12 8.56
CA TYR A 188 7.37 -12.46 8.10
C TYR A 188 8.84 -12.78 8.42
N SER A 189 9.70 -11.76 8.51
CA SER A 189 11.11 -11.91 8.88
C SER A 189 11.33 -12.21 10.36
N GLU A 190 10.32 -12.01 11.20
CA GLU A 190 10.38 -12.16 12.65
C GLU A 190 9.63 -13.41 13.14
N MET A 191 8.85 -14.05 12.25
CA MET A 191 8.10 -15.26 12.57
C MET A 191 8.96 -16.53 12.35
N PRO A 192 9.17 -17.37 13.39
CA PRO A 192 9.83 -18.66 13.22
C PRO A 192 9.04 -19.57 12.27
N GLY A 193 9.74 -20.35 11.42
CA GLY A 193 9.10 -21.22 10.43
C GLY A 193 8.14 -22.26 11.03
N GLU A 194 8.49 -22.83 12.18
CA GLU A 194 7.62 -23.76 12.91
C GLU A 194 6.31 -23.10 13.36
N LEU A 195 6.37 -21.82 13.76
CA LEU A 195 5.19 -21.05 14.15
C LEU A 195 4.34 -20.72 12.94
N ALA A 196 4.96 -20.28 11.83
CA ALA A 196 4.28 -19.97 10.58
C ALA A 196 3.56 -21.17 9.96
N ALA A 197 4.07 -22.38 10.18
CA ALA A 197 3.50 -23.64 9.68
C ALA A 197 2.45 -24.25 10.62
N GLN A 198 2.14 -23.65 11.77
CA GLN A 198 1.11 -24.17 12.67
C GLN A 198 -0.26 -24.14 11.98
N THR A 199 -1.00 -25.23 12.13
CA THR A 199 -2.37 -25.35 11.65
C THR A 199 -3.36 -25.38 12.82
N THR A 200 -4.62 -25.08 12.51
CA THR A 200 -5.77 -25.23 13.39
C THR A 200 -6.95 -25.75 12.58
N THR A 201 -7.99 -26.24 13.24
CA THR A 201 -9.21 -26.70 12.58
C THR A 201 -10.29 -25.65 12.75
N ASN A 202 -10.86 -25.16 11.64
CA ASN A 202 -11.95 -24.20 11.69
C ASN A 202 -13.27 -24.85 12.14
N THR A 203 -14.34 -24.05 12.27
CA THR A 203 -15.67 -24.54 12.67
C THR A 203 -16.28 -25.57 11.71
N ASN A 204 -15.78 -25.63 10.47
CA ASN A 204 -16.24 -26.55 9.44
C ASN A 204 -15.42 -27.86 9.39
N GLY A 205 -14.42 -28.02 10.26
CA GLY A 205 -13.54 -29.20 10.28
C GLY A 205 -12.37 -29.14 9.29
N GLU A 206 -12.16 -28.00 8.62
CA GLU A 206 -11.07 -27.83 7.67
C GLU A 206 -9.79 -27.40 8.38
N GLU A 207 -8.66 -28.00 7.98
CA GLU A 207 -7.35 -27.57 8.43
C GLU A 207 -6.98 -26.25 7.75
N LYS A 208 -6.62 -25.25 8.55
CA LYS A 208 -6.19 -23.93 8.10
C LYS A 208 -4.93 -23.51 8.84
N LEU A 209 -4.16 -22.59 8.27
CA LEU A 209 -3.06 -21.97 9.00
C LEU A 209 -3.60 -21.27 10.25
N ARG A 210 -2.94 -21.49 11.38
CA ARG A 210 -3.27 -20.81 12.64
C ARG A 210 -3.06 -19.30 12.49
N PHE A 211 -1.97 -18.92 11.83
CA PHE A 211 -1.63 -17.54 11.50
C PHE A 211 -1.96 -17.28 10.02
N TRP A 212 -3.24 -17.04 9.75
CA TRP A 212 -3.77 -16.91 8.38
C TRP A 212 -3.96 -15.46 7.94
N ALA A 213 -4.07 -14.50 8.87
CA ALA A 213 -4.47 -13.13 8.58
C ALA A 213 -3.31 -12.30 8.00
N SER A 214 -3.09 -12.40 6.70
CA SER A 214 -2.02 -11.70 5.99
C SER A 214 -2.36 -10.21 5.80
N ASN A 215 -1.46 -9.34 6.25
CA ASN A 215 -1.55 -7.90 6.02
C ASN A 215 -1.32 -7.55 4.54
N ILE A 216 -2.26 -6.80 3.97
CA ILE A 216 -2.15 -6.27 2.60
C ILE A 216 -1.79 -4.78 2.55
N ALA A 217 -1.36 -4.21 3.70
CA ALA A 217 -1.01 -2.81 3.87
C ALA A 217 -2.13 -1.84 3.50
N VAL A 218 -3.38 -2.23 3.84
CA VAL A 218 -4.56 -1.37 3.78
C VAL A 218 -5.06 -1.16 5.20
N HIS A 219 -5.00 0.08 5.64
CA HIS A 219 -5.35 0.48 7.01
C HIS A 219 -6.28 1.69 6.98
N THR A 220 -7.18 1.77 7.94
CA THR A 220 -8.05 2.91 8.18
C THR A 220 -7.77 3.42 9.58
N PHE A 221 -7.47 4.70 9.72
CA PHE A 221 -7.13 5.32 10.99
C PHE A 221 -8.14 6.40 11.38
N SER A 222 -8.45 6.46 12.66
CA SER A 222 -9.06 7.66 13.25
C SER A 222 -8.06 8.82 13.20
N THR A 223 -8.54 10.01 12.85
CA THR A 223 -7.71 11.23 12.83
C THR A 223 -7.26 11.61 14.23
N ASP A 224 -8.13 11.47 15.24
CA ASP A 224 -7.81 11.75 16.63
C ASP A 224 -6.78 10.76 17.18
N PHE A 225 -6.86 9.50 16.76
CA PHE A 225 -5.86 8.49 17.09
C PHE A 225 -4.47 8.89 16.54
N LEU A 226 -4.38 9.25 15.25
CA LEU A 226 -3.11 9.68 14.66
C LEU A 226 -2.60 10.98 15.29
N LEU A 227 -3.46 11.95 15.59
CA LEU A 227 -3.05 13.16 16.32
C LEU A 227 -2.42 12.81 17.67
N ARG A 228 -3.07 11.96 18.46
CA ARG A 228 -2.57 11.50 19.77
C ARG A 228 -1.22 10.80 19.63
N MET A 229 -1.11 9.86 18.70
CA MET A 229 0.13 9.12 18.47
C MET A 229 1.25 9.99 17.91
N SER A 230 0.92 11.04 17.16
CA SER A 230 1.93 11.95 16.61
C SER A 230 2.64 12.81 17.68
N GLU A 231 2.07 12.90 18.88
CA GLU A 231 2.69 13.57 20.04
C GLU A 231 3.49 12.61 20.94
N ASP A 232 3.36 11.30 20.72
CA ASP A 232 4.04 10.27 21.50
C ASP A 232 5.34 9.85 20.78
N ALA A 233 6.48 10.12 21.41
CA ALA A 233 7.79 9.78 20.87
C ALA A 233 8.03 8.27 20.80
N ASP A 234 7.30 7.49 21.60
CA ASP A 234 7.44 6.04 21.70
C ASP A 234 6.39 5.28 20.86
N ALA A 235 5.50 5.99 20.16
CA ALA A 235 4.42 5.37 19.37
C ALA A 235 4.91 4.46 18.23
N LEU A 236 6.13 4.69 17.73
CA LEU A 236 6.70 3.95 16.62
C LEU A 236 8.18 3.64 16.88
N PRO A 237 8.52 2.40 17.30
CA PRO A 237 9.91 2.01 17.50
C PRO A 237 10.67 1.93 16.18
N PHE A 238 12.00 1.99 16.28
CA PHE A 238 12.87 1.74 15.13
C PHE A 238 13.27 0.27 15.04
N HIS A 239 13.03 -0.31 13.87
CA HIS A 239 13.50 -1.63 13.47
C HIS A 239 14.84 -1.54 12.74
N LEU A 240 15.72 -2.50 13.03
CA LEU A 240 17.07 -2.55 12.45
C LEU A 240 17.10 -3.47 11.22
N ALA A 241 17.37 -2.89 10.06
CA ALA A 241 17.56 -3.64 8.82
C ALA A 241 19.04 -3.69 8.43
N ALA A 242 19.65 -4.88 8.50
CA ALA A 242 21.01 -5.11 8.00
C ALA A 242 21.05 -4.97 6.46
N LYS A 243 21.91 -4.08 5.94
CA LYS A 243 22.03 -3.80 4.51
C LYS A 243 23.47 -3.63 4.07
N THR A 244 23.73 -3.93 2.80
CA THR A 244 24.91 -3.49 2.08
C THR A 244 24.72 -2.03 1.68
N VAL A 245 25.56 -1.14 2.20
CA VAL A 245 25.53 0.30 1.93
C VAL A 245 26.90 0.72 1.41
N ARG A 246 26.92 1.21 0.17
CA ARG A 246 28.09 1.83 -0.44
C ARG A 246 28.42 3.12 0.33
N CYS A 247 29.63 3.22 0.88
CA CYS A 247 30.03 4.31 1.75
C CYS A 247 31.54 4.63 1.62
N LEU A 248 31.93 5.78 2.17
CA LEU A 248 33.31 6.24 2.23
C LEU A 248 34.02 5.60 3.43
N GLU A 249 35.10 4.88 3.18
CA GLU A 249 36.00 4.33 4.20
C GLU A 249 37.41 4.88 3.97
N ASN A 250 37.99 5.53 4.99
CA ASN A 250 39.33 6.15 4.90
C ASN A 250 39.54 7.10 3.70
N GLY A 251 38.46 7.71 3.19
CA GLY A 251 38.50 8.63 2.05
C GLY A 251 38.29 7.97 0.68
N GLU A 252 38.08 6.66 0.62
CA GLU A 252 37.80 5.91 -0.61
C GLU A 252 36.39 5.30 -0.57
N LEU A 253 35.74 5.22 -1.73
CA LEU A 253 34.37 4.74 -1.84
C LEU A 253 34.36 3.22 -1.97
N VAL A 254 33.78 2.54 -0.99
CA VAL A 254 33.72 1.09 -0.89
C VAL A 254 32.30 0.59 -1.20
N SER A 255 32.20 -0.53 -1.91
CA SER A 255 30.94 -1.24 -2.20
C SER A 255 30.97 -2.63 -1.56
N PRO A 256 30.48 -2.78 -0.32
CA PRO A 256 30.53 -4.05 0.41
C PRO A 256 29.71 -5.15 -0.26
N THR A 257 30.19 -6.39 -0.17
CA THR A 257 29.52 -7.60 -0.67
C THR A 257 28.69 -8.32 0.38
N VAL A 258 28.90 -8.00 1.66
CA VAL A 258 28.11 -8.44 2.82
C VAL A 258 27.56 -7.23 3.56
N PRO A 259 26.45 -7.35 4.32
CA PRO A 259 25.92 -6.24 5.09
C PRO A 259 27.00 -5.59 5.97
N ASN A 260 27.09 -4.26 5.89
CA ASN A 260 28.04 -3.44 6.66
C ASN A 260 27.33 -2.37 7.50
N ALA A 261 26.03 -2.16 7.26
CA ALA A 261 25.25 -1.12 7.90
C ALA A 261 23.93 -1.62 8.48
N TYR A 262 23.46 -0.94 9.53
CA TYR A 262 22.06 -0.93 9.92
C TYR A 262 21.36 0.30 9.37
N LYS A 263 20.17 0.08 8.82
CA LYS A 263 19.18 1.13 8.53
C LYS A 263 18.06 1.05 9.55
N PHE A 264 17.49 2.20 9.90
CA PHE A 264 16.39 2.32 10.85
C PHE A 264 15.09 2.57 10.08
N GLU A 265 14.10 1.72 10.31
CA GLU A 265 12.77 1.82 9.71
C GLU A 265 11.71 1.78 10.81
N GLN A 266 10.70 2.66 10.72
CA GLN A 266 9.49 2.57 11.53
C GLN A 266 8.41 1.87 10.71
N PHE A 267 7.57 1.07 11.36
CA PHE A 267 6.47 0.38 10.70
C PHE A 267 5.11 0.90 11.15
N ILE A 268 4.26 1.27 10.19
CA ILE A 268 2.92 1.84 10.43
C ILE A 268 2.04 0.97 11.32
N PHE A 269 2.22 -0.35 11.28
CA PHE A 269 1.42 -1.30 12.06
C PHE A 269 1.90 -1.41 13.52
N ASP A 270 3.02 -0.80 13.89
CA ASP A 270 3.43 -0.68 15.29
C ASP A 270 2.55 0.31 16.07
N LEU A 271 1.61 0.99 15.39
CA LEU A 271 0.53 1.74 16.03
C LEU A 271 -0.57 0.83 16.60
N LEU A 272 -0.68 -0.42 16.15
CA LEU A 272 -1.76 -1.34 16.56
C LEU A 272 -1.81 -1.57 18.08
N PRO A 273 -0.68 -1.77 18.79
CA PRO A 273 -0.69 -1.93 20.24
C PRO A 273 -1.22 -0.71 21.02
N HIS A 274 -1.22 0.47 20.40
CA HIS A 274 -1.68 1.71 21.02
C HIS A 274 -3.17 2.01 20.77
N ALA A 275 -3.81 1.25 19.87
CA ALA A 275 -5.21 1.40 19.53
C ALA A 275 -6.10 0.82 20.63
N GLN A 276 -7.14 1.56 21.05
CA GLN A 276 -8.12 1.04 22.01
C GLN A 276 -9.04 0.01 21.37
N ASN A 277 -9.49 0.30 20.15
CA ASN A 277 -10.38 -0.54 19.38
C ASN A 277 -9.75 -0.82 18.01
N THR A 278 -9.60 -2.10 17.68
CA THR A 278 -9.08 -2.52 16.37
C THR A 278 -10.08 -3.40 15.65
N MET A 279 -10.21 -3.23 14.32
CA MET A 279 -11.00 -4.13 13.49
C MET A 279 -10.16 -4.75 12.38
N VAL A 280 -10.27 -6.07 12.23
CA VAL A 280 -9.62 -6.85 11.18
C VAL A 280 -10.69 -7.37 10.24
N VAL A 281 -10.66 -6.95 8.98
CA VAL A 281 -11.66 -7.29 7.97
C VAL A 281 -11.02 -8.17 6.92
N GLU A 282 -11.46 -9.42 6.84
CA GLU A 282 -11.05 -10.31 5.75
C GLU A 282 -11.66 -9.86 4.42
N VAL A 283 -10.86 -9.87 3.36
CA VAL A 283 -11.31 -9.64 2.00
C VAL A 283 -10.81 -10.73 1.06
N GLU A 284 -11.55 -10.95 -0.02
CA GLU A 284 -11.16 -11.92 -1.04
C GLU A 284 -9.89 -11.43 -1.77
N ARG A 285 -8.83 -12.26 -1.75
CA ARG A 285 -7.55 -11.95 -2.40
C ARG A 285 -7.70 -11.52 -3.85
N SER A 286 -8.52 -12.24 -4.62
CA SER A 286 -8.71 -12.01 -6.06
C SER A 286 -9.38 -10.66 -6.37
N VAL A 287 -10.02 -10.03 -5.37
CA VAL A 287 -10.72 -8.74 -5.50
C VAL A 287 -9.87 -7.58 -5.00
N ALA A 288 -9.09 -7.80 -3.94
CA ALA A 288 -8.44 -6.72 -3.21
C ALA A 288 -6.90 -6.68 -3.32
N PHE A 289 -6.24 -7.74 -3.82
CA PHE A 289 -4.79 -7.87 -3.70
C PHE A 289 -4.08 -8.41 -4.94
N ALA A 290 -3.45 -7.50 -5.69
CA ALA A 290 -2.63 -7.81 -6.87
C ALA A 290 -1.31 -6.99 -6.87
N PRO A 291 -0.46 -7.08 -5.84
CA PRO A 291 0.69 -6.19 -5.67
C PRO A 291 1.77 -6.37 -6.73
N VAL A 292 2.49 -5.29 -7.04
CA VAL A 292 3.63 -5.26 -7.98
C VAL A 292 4.92 -4.94 -7.22
N LYS A 293 5.69 -5.98 -6.88
CA LYS A 293 6.88 -5.90 -6.01
C LYS A 293 8.15 -6.46 -6.62
N ASN A 294 8.03 -7.39 -7.57
CA ASN A 294 9.16 -8.18 -8.06
C ASN A 294 9.37 -8.00 -9.57
N ALA A 295 10.60 -8.26 -10.00
CA ALA A 295 11.00 -8.30 -11.41
C ALA A 295 10.29 -9.44 -12.18
N PRO A 296 10.24 -9.38 -13.52
CA PRO A 296 9.49 -10.33 -14.36
C PRO A 296 9.85 -11.81 -14.17
N GLU A 297 11.06 -12.11 -13.70
CA GLU A 297 11.56 -13.47 -13.50
C GLU A 297 10.98 -14.15 -12.25
N ALA A 298 10.37 -13.39 -11.34
CA ALA A 298 9.70 -13.94 -10.17
C ALA A 298 8.35 -14.57 -10.53
N THR A 299 7.89 -15.53 -9.73
CA THR A 299 6.61 -16.21 -9.95
C THR A 299 5.42 -15.54 -9.27
N PHE A 300 5.64 -14.51 -8.47
CA PHE A 300 4.60 -13.84 -7.68
C PHE A 300 4.84 -12.33 -7.58
N SER A 301 3.76 -11.56 -7.40
CA SER A 301 3.77 -10.10 -7.28
C SER A 301 4.58 -9.40 -8.37
N THR A 302 4.48 -9.90 -9.60
CA THR A 302 5.02 -9.29 -10.81
C THR A 302 3.92 -8.53 -11.55
N VAL A 303 4.32 -7.73 -12.54
CA VAL A 303 3.41 -7.01 -13.44
C VAL A 303 2.47 -7.99 -14.15
N ALA A 304 3.00 -9.12 -14.63
CA ALA A 304 2.21 -10.15 -15.31
C ALA A 304 1.15 -10.76 -14.37
N THR A 305 1.54 -11.15 -13.14
CA THR A 305 0.57 -11.68 -12.17
C THR A 305 -0.48 -10.65 -11.79
N SER A 306 -0.10 -9.38 -11.64
CA SER A 306 -1.02 -8.30 -11.28
C SER A 306 -2.05 -8.04 -12.38
N ARG A 307 -1.59 -7.95 -13.64
CA ARG A 307 -2.46 -7.81 -14.81
C ARG A 307 -3.41 -8.99 -14.99
N ALA A 308 -2.93 -10.22 -14.82
CA ALA A 308 -3.77 -11.41 -14.87
C ALA A 308 -4.89 -11.36 -13.82
N THR A 309 -4.57 -11.04 -12.55
CA THR A 309 -5.59 -10.92 -11.49
C THR A 309 -6.58 -9.79 -11.77
N MET A 310 -6.13 -8.64 -12.28
CA MET A 310 -7.03 -7.55 -12.69
C MET A 310 -7.96 -7.99 -13.83
N ASN A 311 -7.44 -8.68 -14.84
CA ASN A 311 -8.22 -9.19 -15.96
C ASN A 311 -9.27 -10.19 -15.47
N GLU A 312 -8.89 -11.15 -14.64
CA GLU A 312 -9.81 -12.13 -14.02
C GLU A 312 -10.93 -11.45 -13.22
N LEU A 313 -10.62 -10.38 -12.49
CA LEU A 313 -11.61 -9.60 -11.75
C LEU A 313 -12.63 -8.96 -12.70
N TYR A 314 -12.16 -8.31 -13.77
CA TYR A 314 -13.06 -7.64 -14.72
C TYR A 314 -13.87 -8.61 -15.57
N HIS A 315 -13.30 -9.76 -15.95
CA HIS A 315 -14.03 -10.87 -16.56
C HIS A 315 -15.19 -11.33 -15.69
N ARG A 316 -14.94 -11.51 -14.39
CA ARG A 316 -15.97 -11.90 -13.43
C ARG A 316 -17.06 -10.84 -13.33
N TRP A 317 -16.69 -9.57 -13.18
CA TRP A 317 -17.66 -8.47 -13.10
C TRP A 317 -18.58 -8.43 -14.33
N LEU A 318 -18.03 -8.58 -15.53
CA LEU A 318 -18.79 -8.58 -16.79
C LEU A 318 -19.67 -9.82 -16.94
N THR A 319 -19.15 -11.00 -16.59
CA THR A 319 -19.92 -12.24 -16.68
C THR A 319 -21.13 -12.20 -15.74
N GLU A 320 -20.99 -11.59 -14.56
CA GLU A 320 -22.09 -11.39 -13.62
C GLU A 320 -23.15 -10.40 -14.10
N THR A 321 -22.86 -9.53 -15.07
CA THR A 321 -23.88 -8.71 -15.75
C THR A 321 -24.60 -9.46 -16.88
N GLY A 322 -24.21 -10.71 -17.16
CA GLY A 322 -24.69 -11.49 -18.30
C GLY A 322 -23.94 -11.25 -19.61
N CYS A 323 -22.88 -10.43 -19.61
CA CYS A 323 -22.01 -10.26 -20.78
C CYS A 323 -21.19 -11.53 -21.01
N LYS A 324 -21.09 -12.00 -22.25
CA LYS A 324 -20.22 -13.12 -22.61
C LYS A 324 -18.83 -12.60 -22.98
N VAL A 325 -17.82 -12.96 -22.21
CA VAL A 325 -16.44 -12.56 -22.48
C VAL A 325 -15.66 -13.75 -23.02
N ASN A 326 -14.93 -13.56 -24.12
CA ASN A 326 -13.99 -14.56 -24.63
C ASN A 326 -12.81 -14.72 -23.66
N ASP A 327 -12.52 -15.96 -23.23
CA ASP A 327 -11.44 -16.27 -22.27
C ASP A 327 -10.06 -15.68 -22.64
N SER A 328 -9.81 -15.46 -23.94
CA SER A 328 -8.55 -14.90 -24.44
C SER A 328 -8.51 -13.37 -24.50
N ALA A 329 -9.65 -12.70 -24.35
CA ALA A 329 -9.72 -11.24 -24.40
C ALA A 329 -9.16 -10.64 -23.10
N VAL A 330 -8.29 -9.64 -23.24
CA VAL A 330 -7.93 -8.77 -22.11
C VAL A 330 -9.02 -7.72 -21.95
N VAL A 331 -9.52 -7.57 -20.73
CA VAL A 331 -10.50 -6.55 -20.41
C VAL A 331 -9.97 -5.65 -19.31
N GLU A 332 -10.15 -4.35 -19.50
CA GLU A 332 -9.78 -3.34 -18.53
C GLU A 332 -10.97 -2.39 -18.29
N ILE A 333 -11.28 -2.10 -17.02
CA ILE A 333 -12.35 -1.17 -16.65
C ILE A 333 -11.74 0.01 -15.91
N ASN A 334 -11.95 1.23 -16.41
CA ASN A 334 -11.59 2.45 -15.70
C ASN A 334 -12.53 2.65 -14.50
N ALA A 335 -12.00 2.97 -13.32
CA ALA A 335 -12.80 3.21 -12.11
C ALA A 335 -13.85 4.32 -12.27
N ARG A 336 -13.64 5.26 -13.20
CA ARG A 336 -14.62 6.30 -13.55
C ARG A 336 -15.78 5.75 -14.38
N PHE A 337 -15.57 4.70 -15.17
CA PHE A 337 -16.63 3.97 -15.85
C PHE A 337 -17.42 3.15 -14.83
N ALA A 338 -16.75 2.32 -14.03
CA ALA A 338 -17.38 1.63 -12.90
C ALA A 338 -16.36 1.43 -11.78
N LEU A 339 -16.67 1.92 -10.58
CA LEU A 339 -15.80 1.78 -9.41
C LEU A 339 -15.87 0.37 -8.81
N ASP A 340 -17.04 -0.26 -8.93
CA ASP A 340 -17.38 -1.56 -8.39
C ASP A 340 -18.34 -2.29 -9.35
N GLN A 341 -18.54 -3.58 -9.10
CA GLN A 341 -19.42 -4.42 -9.91
C GLN A 341 -20.86 -3.91 -9.93
N ALA A 342 -21.36 -3.38 -8.81
CA ALA A 342 -22.72 -2.85 -8.71
C ALA A 342 -22.92 -1.63 -9.62
N GLN A 343 -21.91 -0.75 -9.74
CA GLN A 343 -21.94 0.34 -10.72
C GLN A 343 -21.83 -0.17 -12.16
N LEU A 344 -21.07 -1.24 -12.41
CA LEU A 344 -20.95 -1.82 -13.74
C LEU A 344 -22.30 -2.37 -14.23
N GLN A 345 -23.09 -3.00 -13.36
CA GLN A 345 -24.43 -3.48 -13.67
C GLN A 345 -25.40 -2.38 -14.14
N LEU A 346 -25.12 -1.12 -13.81
CA LEU A 346 -25.92 0.04 -14.23
C LEU A 346 -25.50 0.61 -15.59
N ARG A 347 -24.44 0.06 -16.21
CA ARG A 347 -23.93 0.52 -17.50
C ARG A 347 -24.57 -0.25 -18.65
N GLU A 348 -24.67 0.43 -19.79
CA GLU A 348 -24.95 -0.24 -21.06
C GLU A 348 -23.69 -1.00 -21.49
N LEU A 349 -23.79 -2.32 -21.59
CA LEU A 349 -22.69 -3.22 -21.92
C LEU A 349 -23.04 -4.03 -23.18
N PRO A 350 -22.05 -4.42 -24.00
CA PRO A 350 -22.30 -5.32 -25.11
C PRO A 350 -22.76 -6.70 -24.60
N GLU A 351 -23.55 -7.41 -25.40
CA GLU A 351 -23.92 -8.80 -25.09
C GLU A 351 -22.70 -9.74 -25.10
N GLN A 352 -21.68 -9.43 -25.90
CA GLN A 352 -20.48 -10.24 -26.09
C GLN A 352 -19.23 -9.38 -26.32
N ILE A 353 -18.10 -9.83 -25.78
CA ILE A 353 -16.76 -9.24 -25.95
C ILE A 353 -15.83 -10.32 -26.53
N ASP A 354 -15.43 -10.13 -27.78
CA ASP A 354 -14.60 -11.10 -28.53
C ASP A 354 -13.13 -10.66 -28.70
N ALA A 355 -12.79 -9.45 -28.28
CA ALA A 355 -11.47 -8.86 -28.44
C ALA A 355 -11.11 -7.98 -27.24
N ASP A 356 -9.83 -7.65 -27.13
CA ASP A 356 -9.31 -6.79 -26.08
C ASP A 356 -10.11 -5.48 -25.99
N THR A 357 -10.63 -5.19 -24.79
CA THR A 357 -11.58 -4.10 -24.60
C THR A 357 -11.26 -3.29 -23.35
N TYR A 358 -11.15 -1.98 -23.52
CA TYR A 358 -10.98 -1.03 -22.42
C TYR A 358 -12.22 -0.15 -22.27
N PHE A 359 -12.90 -0.26 -21.12
CA PHE A 359 -14.07 0.55 -20.77
C PHE A 359 -13.65 1.84 -20.07
N GLN A 360 -14.01 2.99 -20.66
CA GLN A 360 -13.75 4.32 -20.12
C GLN A 360 -14.95 5.26 -20.36
N LEU A 361 -15.01 6.36 -19.60
CA LEU A 361 -16.04 7.40 -19.74
C LEU A 361 -15.85 8.28 -20.97
#